data_AF-A0A4S8KGZ2-F1
#
_entry.id   AF-A0A4S8KGZ2-F1
#
_cell.length_a   1.000
_cell.length_b   1.000
_cell.length_c   1.000
_cell.angle_alpha   90.00
_cell.angle_beta   90.00
_cell.angle_gamma   90.00
#
_symmetry.space_group_name_H-M   'P 1'
#
loop_
_entity.id
_entity.type
_entity.pdbx_description
1 polymer ?
#
loop_
_entity_poly.entity_id
_entity_poly.type
_entity_poly.pdbx_seq_one_letter_code
_entity_poly.pdbx_strand_id
1 'polypeptide(L)'
;MRARWFASIGRHLLSSSRPAFAPAPFPHRCLRSVALPVDPSIRKPVISDFISAALRDRPPVLGFHTPSPLLPATQSRFYAVKDRSRAPRTPVTSKVKKYKIKSYSSFKFRFRTMNDGRIRRWKAGKRHNAHLKSKEAKRRLRRPGIVHAAYAKVMKKLNFCA
;
A
#
# COMPACT_ATOMS: atom_id res chain seq x y z
N MET A 1 14.93 65.63 -41.58
CA MET A 1 14.01 66.64 -41.02
C MET A 1 13.32 65.99 -39.81
N ARG A 2 13.74 66.24 -38.55
CA ARG A 2 13.16 67.21 -37.56
C ARG A 2 11.62 67.29 -37.68
N ALA A 3 10.78 67.11 -36.65
CA ALA A 3 10.89 67.45 -35.22
C ALA A 3 9.96 66.52 -34.37
N ARG A 4 10.39 66.07 -33.17
CA ARG A 4 10.03 66.54 -31.81
C ARG A 4 8.53 66.64 -31.53
N TRP A 5 8.02 65.95 -30.51
CA TRP A 5 7.07 66.51 -29.52
C TRP A 5 7.26 65.84 -28.14
N PHE A 6 6.81 66.54 -27.11
CA PHE A 6 7.45 66.74 -25.80
C PHE A 6 7.27 65.64 -24.73
N ALA A 7 8.19 65.67 -23.76
CA ALA A 7 8.09 65.04 -22.44
C ALA A 7 7.46 66.00 -21.41
N SER A 8 6.76 65.45 -20.41
CA SER A 8 6.56 66.02 -19.07
C SER A 8 6.15 64.87 -18.13
N ILE A 9 7.05 64.30 -17.34
CA ILE A 9 7.34 64.62 -15.93
C ILE A 9 6.08 64.70 -15.05
N GLY A 10 5.96 63.73 -14.16
CA GLY A 10 5.07 63.75 -13.00
C GLY A 10 5.53 62.72 -11.96
N ARG A 11 6.52 63.10 -11.15
CA ARG A 11 6.91 62.36 -9.94
C ARG A 11 6.00 62.80 -8.80
N HIS A 12 5.38 61.86 -8.08
CA HIS A 12 4.98 62.08 -6.70
C HIS A 12 5.53 60.93 -5.85
N LEU A 13 6.54 61.27 -5.06
CA LEU A 13 6.98 60.54 -3.87
C LEU A 13 6.18 61.06 -2.67
N LEU A 14 6.28 60.34 -1.53
CA LEU A 14 5.66 60.55 -0.21
C LEU A 14 4.36 59.75 -0.05
N SER A 15 4.08 59.05 1.06
CA SER A 15 4.84 58.74 2.26
C SER A 15 4.06 57.66 3.02
N SER A 16 4.82 56.85 3.77
CA SER A 16 4.47 56.06 4.96
C SER A 16 3.05 56.18 5.54
N SER A 17 2.40 55.04 5.81
CA SER A 17 2.31 54.49 7.18
C SER A 17 1.50 53.19 7.22
N ARG A 18 2.11 52.17 7.86
CA ARG A 18 1.47 50.93 8.28
C ARG A 18 0.81 51.18 9.64
N PRO A 19 -0.42 50.72 9.88
CA PRO A 19 -0.79 50.30 11.22
C PRO A 19 -0.46 48.83 11.42
N ALA A 20 0.07 48.59 12.61
CA ALA A 20 0.55 47.33 13.13
C ALA A 20 -0.56 46.30 13.32
N PHE A 21 -0.11 45.05 13.39
CA PHE A 21 -0.81 43.87 13.86
C PHE A 21 -1.75 44.13 15.04
N ALA A 22 -3.02 43.76 14.86
CA ALA A 22 -3.89 43.33 15.96
C ALA A 22 -4.01 41.80 15.89
N PRO A 23 -3.53 41.02 16.88
CA PRO A 23 -3.85 39.61 16.97
C PRO A 23 -5.30 39.47 17.46
N ALA A 24 -6.17 38.95 16.59
CA ALA A 24 -7.50 38.51 17.00
C ALA A 24 -7.36 37.37 18.03
N PRO A 25 -8.11 37.39 19.14
CA PRO A 25 -8.07 36.33 20.13
C PRO A 25 -8.67 35.05 19.54
N PHE A 26 -7.89 33.98 19.62
CA PHE A 26 -8.31 32.62 19.29
C PHE A 26 -9.61 32.25 20.01
N PRO A 27 -10.69 31.88 19.29
CA PRO A 27 -11.74 31.09 19.93
C PRO A 27 -11.25 29.65 20.03
N HIS A 28 -11.07 29.19 21.26
CA HIS A 28 -10.93 27.79 21.62
C HIS A 28 -12.10 26.99 21.03
N ARG A 29 -11.89 26.39 19.85
CA ARG A 29 -12.89 25.51 19.25
C ARG A 29 -12.59 24.08 19.65
N CYS A 30 -13.37 23.63 20.62
CA CYS A 30 -13.43 22.31 21.21
C CYS A 30 -13.10 21.17 20.24
N LEU A 31 -12.18 20.30 20.65
CA LEU A 31 -12.04 18.95 20.12
C LEU A 31 -13.33 18.19 20.43
N ARG A 32 -14.29 18.22 19.51
CA ARG A 32 -15.45 17.33 19.54
C ARG A 32 -15.01 16.00 18.96
N SER A 33 -14.60 15.09 19.83
CA SER A 33 -14.45 13.66 19.53
C SER A 33 -15.80 13.13 19.07
N VAL A 34 -15.96 12.93 17.76
CA VAL A 34 -17.09 12.18 17.21
C VAL A 34 -16.78 10.71 17.46
N ALA A 35 -17.37 10.14 18.51
CA ALA A 35 -17.40 8.70 18.70
C ALA A 35 -18.21 8.10 17.55
N LEU A 36 -17.52 7.42 16.63
CA LEU A 36 -18.18 6.53 15.67
C LEU A 36 -18.53 5.24 16.42
N PRO A 37 -19.79 4.77 16.42
CA PRO A 37 -20.12 3.47 16.95
C PRO A 37 -19.40 2.41 16.10
N VAL A 38 -18.47 1.70 16.74
CA VAL A 38 -17.88 0.47 16.23
C VAL A 38 -18.98 -0.58 16.23
N ASP A 39 -19.35 -1.05 15.05
CA ASP A 39 -20.36 -2.09 14.82
C ASP A 39 -19.62 -3.43 14.64
N PRO A 40 -19.61 -4.35 15.62
CA PRO A 40 -18.88 -5.60 15.54
C PRO A 40 -19.80 -6.74 15.10
N SER A 41 -20.29 -6.72 13.87
CA SER A 41 -21.13 -7.80 13.34
C SER A 41 -20.76 -8.25 11.93
N ILE A 42 -19.49 -8.55 11.68
CA ILE A 42 -19.11 -9.42 10.55
C ILE A 42 -17.94 -10.32 10.99
N ARG A 43 -18.25 -11.37 11.76
CA ARG A 43 -17.43 -12.57 11.88
C ARG A 43 -18.36 -13.79 11.87
N LYS A 44 -18.60 -14.34 10.69
CA LYS A 44 -19.17 -15.69 10.55
C LYS A 44 -18.01 -16.67 10.34
N PRO A 45 -17.72 -17.59 11.27
CA PRO A 45 -17.00 -18.80 10.94
C PRO A 45 -17.93 -19.78 10.22
N VAL A 46 -17.38 -20.40 9.19
CA VAL A 46 -18.00 -21.33 8.25
C VAL A 46 -17.81 -22.75 8.81
N ILE A 47 -18.94 -23.48 8.93
CA ILE A 47 -19.09 -24.95 9.01
C ILE A 47 -18.53 -25.63 10.27
N SER A 48 -19.43 -26.03 11.18
CA SER A 48 -19.18 -27.10 12.14
C SER A 48 -20.49 -27.79 12.57
N ASP A 49 -21.14 -28.52 11.68
CA ASP A 49 -22.25 -29.42 12.06
C ASP A 49 -22.15 -30.73 11.27
N PHE A 50 -21.18 -31.53 11.62
CA PHE A 50 -21.24 -32.98 11.43
C PHE A 50 -20.67 -33.59 12.69
N ILE A 51 -21.53 -34.12 13.55
CA ILE A 51 -21.36 -35.37 14.31
C ILE A 51 -22.46 -35.47 15.37
N SER A 52 -23.02 -36.68 15.48
CA SER A 52 -23.80 -37.23 16.59
C SER A 52 -25.33 -37.06 16.60
N ALA A 53 -25.99 -37.80 15.72
CA ALA A 53 -27.31 -38.39 15.98
C ALA A 53 -27.15 -39.92 16.09
N ALA A 54 -26.60 -40.40 17.19
CA ALA A 54 -26.56 -41.84 17.52
C ALA A 54 -26.31 -42.04 19.02
N LEU A 55 -27.23 -41.54 19.83
CA LEU A 55 -27.44 -42.01 21.20
C LEU A 55 -28.95 -42.18 21.31
N ARG A 56 -29.38 -43.23 22.01
CA ARG A 56 -30.76 -43.77 22.13
C ARG A 56 -31.02 -44.76 20.98
N ASP A 57 -31.10 -46.08 21.18
CA ASP A 57 -31.77 -46.81 22.25
C ASP A 57 -31.08 -48.14 22.59
N ARG A 58 -31.17 -48.54 23.86
CA ARG A 58 -30.85 -49.87 24.36
C ARG A 58 -32.15 -50.53 24.82
N PRO A 59 -32.38 -51.82 24.53
CA PRO A 59 -33.09 -52.68 25.46
C PRO A 59 -32.20 -53.84 25.98
N PRO A 60 -32.55 -54.44 27.14
CA PRO A 60 -31.70 -55.36 27.89
C PRO A 60 -32.15 -56.81 27.74
N VAL A 61 -31.25 -57.78 27.49
CA VAL A 61 -31.53 -59.20 27.76
C VAL A 61 -30.24 -59.93 28.17
N LEU A 62 -30.43 -60.83 29.14
CA LEU A 62 -29.50 -61.70 29.85
C LEU A 62 -28.63 -62.60 28.97
N GLY A 63 -27.42 -62.89 29.46
CA GLY A 63 -26.60 -64.02 29.02
C GLY A 63 -25.25 -64.01 29.75
N PHE A 64 -25.08 -64.91 30.71
CA PHE A 64 -23.80 -65.23 31.33
C PHE A 64 -22.84 -65.87 30.28
N HIS A 65 -21.55 -66.00 30.64
CA HIS A 65 -20.53 -66.97 30.20
C HIS A 65 -19.17 -66.29 29.93
N THR A 66 -18.27 -66.36 30.91
CA THR A 66 -16.82 -66.47 30.68
C THR A 66 -16.46 -67.94 30.56
N PRO A 67 -15.57 -68.32 29.62
CA PRO A 67 -14.18 -68.56 30.03
C PRO A 67 -13.12 -68.09 29.02
N SER A 68 -11.89 -68.06 29.52
CA SER A 68 -10.63 -67.47 29.04
C SER A 68 -10.02 -68.08 27.74
N PRO A 69 -8.73 -67.87 27.44
CA PRO A 69 -8.17 -66.79 26.61
C PRO A 69 -7.58 -67.33 25.29
N LEU A 70 -7.89 -66.70 24.15
CA LEU A 70 -7.14 -66.93 22.91
C LEU A 70 -6.18 -65.75 22.70
N LEU A 71 -4.89 -66.00 22.95
CA LEU A 71 -3.81 -65.05 22.67
C LEU A 71 -3.86 -64.66 21.18
N PRO A 72 -4.02 -63.39 20.80
CA PRO A 72 -3.80 -62.98 19.43
C PRO A 72 -2.29 -63.00 19.18
N ALA A 73 -1.84 -63.87 18.28
CA ALA A 73 -0.49 -63.89 17.76
C ALA A 73 -0.11 -62.50 17.24
N THR A 74 0.73 -61.78 18.00
CA THR A 74 1.24 -60.48 17.62
C THR A 74 2.26 -60.65 16.49
N GLN A 75 1.81 -60.54 15.24
CA GLN A 75 2.68 -60.46 14.08
C GLN A 75 3.31 -59.06 14.04
N SER A 76 4.54 -58.90 14.56
CA SER A 76 5.28 -57.65 14.45
C SER A 76 5.89 -57.51 13.05
N ARG A 77 5.34 -56.61 12.23
CA ARG A 77 5.94 -56.24 10.94
C ARG A 77 6.96 -55.13 11.16
N PHE A 78 8.24 -55.45 11.00
CA PHE A 78 9.31 -54.44 10.98
C PHE A 78 9.28 -53.71 9.63
N TYR A 79 8.86 -52.45 9.64
CA TYR A 79 9.01 -51.58 8.48
C TYR A 79 10.41 -50.95 8.51
N ALA A 80 11.28 -51.35 7.59
CA ALA A 80 12.54 -50.64 7.38
C ALA A 80 12.24 -49.21 6.90
N VAL A 81 12.71 -48.21 7.64
CA VAL A 81 12.61 -46.80 7.26
C VAL A 81 13.46 -46.61 6.01
N LYS A 82 12.80 -46.61 4.85
CA LYS A 82 13.45 -46.33 3.57
C LYS A 82 13.79 -44.85 3.53
N ASP A 83 15.08 -44.55 3.68
CA ASP A 83 15.63 -43.20 3.54
C ASP A 83 15.25 -42.62 2.17
N ARG A 84 14.22 -41.76 2.15
CA ARG A 84 13.80 -41.06 0.94
C ARG A 84 14.74 -39.90 0.72
N SER A 85 15.88 -40.13 0.06
CA SER A 85 16.55 -39.04 -0.64
C SER A 85 17.00 -39.48 -2.03
N ARG A 86 16.19 -39.12 -3.03
CA ARG A 86 16.51 -39.28 -4.47
C ARG A 86 16.39 -37.98 -5.26
N ALA A 87 15.99 -36.88 -4.64
CA ALA A 87 16.12 -35.58 -5.28
C ALA A 87 17.55 -35.06 -4.98
N PRO A 88 18.34 -34.67 -5.99
CA PRO A 88 19.57 -33.94 -5.72
C PRO A 88 19.22 -32.75 -4.84
N ARG A 89 19.87 -32.64 -3.68
CA ARG A 89 19.78 -31.46 -2.84
C ARG A 89 20.28 -30.30 -3.70
N THR A 90 19.37 -29.49 -4.21
CA THR A 90 19.74 -28.22 -4.82
C THR A 90 20.68 -27.52 -3.82
N PRO A 91 21.76 -26.89 -4.29
CA PRO A 91 22.63 -26.18 -3.39
C PRO A 91 21.77 -25.19 -2.61
N VAL A 92 21.77 -25.34 -1.29
CA VAL A 92 20.95 -24.52 -0.36
C VAL A 92 21.24 -23.03 -0.56
N THR A 93 22.42 -22.71 -1.10
CA THR A 93 22.84 -21.36 -1.48
C THR A 93 23.23 -21.32 -2.95
N SER A 94 22.55 -20.49 -3.73
CA SER A 94 23.03 -20.12 -5.06
C SER A 94 24.38 -19.39 -4.94
N LYS A 95 25.30 -19.56 -5.92
CA LYS A 95 26.58 -18.82 -5.99
C LYS A 95 26.38 -17.35 -5.59
N VAL A 96 27.22 -16.83 -4.69
CA VAL A 96 27.19 -15.43 -4.24
C VAL A 96 27.34 -14.52 -5.46
N LYS A 97 26.22 -13.99 -5.95
CA LYS A 97 26.19 -13.06 -7.08
C LYS A 97 26.29 -11.64 -6.54
N LYS A 98 27.20 -10.84 -7.10
CA LYS A 98 27.20 -9.39 -6.89
C LYS A 98 25.86 -8.83 -7.40
N TYR A 99 25.01 -8.33 -6.49
CA TYR A 99 23.71 -7.78 -6.85
C TYR A 99 23.88 -6.37 -7.42
N LYS A 100 23.32 -6.13 -8.62
CA LYS A 100 23.22 -4.80 -9.21
C LYS A 100 21.91 -4.17 -8.73
N ILE A 101 21.96 -2.94 -8.20
CA ILE A 101 20.73 -2.19 -7.92
C ILE A 101 20.07 -1.85 -9.26
N LYS A 102 18.83 -2.33 -9.43
CA LYS A 102 17.97 -2.03 -10.58
C LYS A 102 16.90 -1.05 -10.13
N SER A 103 16.59 -0.07 -10.98
CA SER A 103 15.47 0.82 -10.72
C SER A 103 14.14 0.08 -10.84
N TYR A 104 13.14 0.54 -10.09
CA TYR A 104 11.80 -0.01 -10.19
C TYR A 104 11.24 0.19 -11.60
N SER A 105 10.71 -0.87 -12.18
CA SER A 105 10.08 -0.84 -13.52
C SER A 105 8.94 0.18 -13.58
N SER A 106 8.22 0.38 -12.48
CA SER A 106 7.17 1.40 -12.34
C SER A 106 7.68 2.81 -12.65
N PHE A 107 8.92 3.13 -12.29
CA PHE A 107 9.49 4.45 -12.56
C PHE A 107 9.75 4.66 -14.05
N LYS A 108 10.26 3.64 -14.75
CA LYS A 108 10.54 3.67 -16.19
C LYS A 108 9.31 4.03 -17.02
N PHE A 109 8.13 3.55 -16.62
CA PHE A 109 6.89 3.82 -17.37
C PHE A 109 6.24 5.17 -17.03
N ARG A 110 6.50 5.72 -15.84
CA ARG A 110 5.75 6.88 -15.30
C ARG A 110 6.51 8.19 -15.37
N PHE A 111 7.83 8.15 -15.31
CA PHE A 111 8.69 9.31 -15.19
C PHE A 111 9.68 9.38 -16.35
N ARG A 112 10.15 10.60 -16.66
CA ARG A 112 11.17 10.83 -17.68
C ARG A 112 12.24 11.78 -17.14
N THR A 113 13.49 11.39 -17.22
CA THR A 113 14.63 12.26 -16.87
C THR A 113 14.82 13.31 -17.96
N MET A 114 14.99 14.57 -17.59
CA MET A 114 15.41 15.64 -18.50
C MET A 114 16.93 15.72 -18.54
N ASN A 115 17.49 16.36 -19.56
CA ASN A 115 18.93 16.66 -19.67
C ASN A 115 19.49 17.38 -18.43
N ASP A 116 18.71 18.27 -17.81
CA ASP A 116 19.12 18.99 -16.59
C ASP A 116 19.17 18.11 -15.32
N GLY A 117 18.91 16.80 -15.42
CA GLY A 117 18.81 15.89 -14.27
C GLY A 117 17.51 16.02 -13.44
N ARG A 118 16.59 16.89 -13.86
CA ARG A 118 15.24 17.02 -13.30
C ARG A 118 14.34 15.90 -13.82
N ILE A 119 13.38 15.46 -13.00
CA ILE A 119 12.47 14.37 -13.37
C ILE A 119 11.10 14.95 -13.74
N ARG A 120 10.65 14.68 -14.97
CA ARG A 120 9.34 15.06 -15.50
C ARG A 120 8.30 13.98 -15.21
N ARG A 121 7.07 14.40 -14.89
CA ARG A 121 5.90 13.55 -14.66
C ARG A 121 4.64 14.13 -15.30
N TRP A 122 3.67 13.27 -15.58
CA TRP A 122 2.31 13.70 -15.91
C TRP A 122 1.52 14.04 -14.65
N LYS A 123 0.60 15.02 -14.74
CA LYS A 123 -0.28 15.38 -13.62
C LYS A 123 -1.38 14.33 -13.45
N ALA A 124 -1.68 13.98 -12.20
CA ALA A 124 -2.70 13.01 -11.85
C ALA A 124 -4.12 13.58 -12.01
N GLY A 125 -5.12 12.71 -12.04
CA GLY A 125 -6.54 13.09 -11.95
C GLY A 125 -7.19 13.56 -13.24
N LYS A 126 -6.61 13.30 -14.42
CA LYS A 126 -7.19 13.74 -15.71
C LYS A 126 -8.11 12.71 -16.39
N ARG A 127 -7.97 11.41 -16.06
CA ARG A 127 -8.60 10.29 -16.80
C ARG A 127 -10.11 10.18 -16.56
N HIS A 128 -10.53 9.80 -15.35
CA HIS A 128 -11.94 9.65 -14.97
C HIS A 128 -12.48 10.95 -14.33
N ASN A 129 -13.81 11.07 -14.22
CA ASN A 129 -14.52 12.20 -13.61
C ASN A 129 -13.98 13.56 -14.08
N ALA A 130 -13.68 13.67 -15.38
CA ALA A 130 -13.14 14.88 -15.98
C ALA A 130 -14.24 15.91 -16.29
N HIS A 131 -15.51 15.47 -16.35
CA HIS A 131 -16.67 16.34 -16.55
C HIS A 131 -16.86 17.31 -15.37
N LEU A 132 -16.65 16.86 -14.13
CA LEU A 132 -16.72 17.67 -12.90
C LEU A 132 -15.65 18.77 -12.81
N LYS A 133 -14.60 18.71 -13.63
CA LYS A 133 -13.49 19.66 -13.57
C LYS A 133 -13.73 20.84 -14.51
N SER A 134 -13.45 22.05 -14.04
CA SER A 134 -13.52 23.25 -14.88
C SER A 134 -12.61 23.14 -16.11
N LYS A 135 -12.93 23.89 -17.18
CA LYS A 135 -12.13 23.90 -18.43
C LYS A 135 -10.69 24.32 -18.14
N GLU A 136 -10.49 25.29 -17.27
CA GLU A 136 -9.17 25.77 -16.86
C GLU A 136 -8.37 24.69 -16.11
N ALA A 137 -8.97 24.04 -15.11
CA ALA A 137 -8.34 22.93 -14.39
C ALA A 137 -7.95 21.80 -15.37
N LYS A 138 -8.83 21.49 -16.32
CA LYS A 138 -8.57 20.54 -17.40
C LYS A 138 -7.37 20.95 -18.27
N ARG A 139 -7.19 22.24 -18.59
CA ARG A 139 -6.03 22.75 -19.35
C ARG A 139 -4.75 22.63 -18.53
N ARG A 140 -4.78 23.01 -17.25
CA ARG A 140 -3.64 22.91 -16.32
C ARG A 140 -3.12 21.47 -16.17
N LEU A 141 -4.02 20.49 -16.18
CA LEU A 141 -3.69 19.05 -16.08
C LEU A 141 -3.06 18.47 -17.35
N ARG A 142 -3.18 19.14 -18.51
CA ARG A 142 -2.53 18.71 -19.76
C ARG A 142 -1.04 19.08 -19.82
N ARG A 143 -0.58 19.96 -18.94
CA ARG A 143 0.84 20.34 -18.89
C ARG A 143 1.61 19.33 -18.04
N PRO A 144 2.82 18.90 -18.46
CA PRO A 144 3.69 18.10 -17.60
C PRO A 144 4.10 18.91 -16.37
N GLY A 145 4.49 18.20 -15.31
CA GLY A 145 5.04 18.79 -14.10
C GLY A 145 6.41 18.20 -13.77
N ILE A 146 7.13 18.85 -12.87
CA ILE A 146 8.35 18.32 -12.29
C ILE A 146 8.02 17.53 -11.02
N VAL A 147 8.78 16.48 -10.75
CA VAL A 147 8.70 15.72 -9.49
C VAL A 147 9.19 16.58 -8.35
N HIS A 148 8.52 16.52 -7.20
CA HIS A 148 8.94 17.26 -6.01
C HIS A 148 10.35 16.83 -5.56
N ALA A 149 11.14 17.77 -5.03
CA ALA A 149 12.54 17.55 -4.69
C ALA A 149 12.75 16.35 -3.72
N ALA A 150 11.87 16.22 -2.73
CA ALA A 150 11.93 15.11 -1.76
C ALA A 150 11.82 13.73 -2.45
N TYR A 151 10.89 13.57 -3.40
CA TYR A 151 10.74 12.31 -4.12
C TYR A 151 11.87 12.10 -5.13
N ALA A 152 12.35 13.16 -5.79
CA ALA A 152 13.47 13.07 -6.70
C ALA A 152 14.73 12.52 -6.00
N LYS A 153 14.97 12.90 -4.73
CA LYS A 153 16.06 12.35 -3.91
C LYS A 153 15.95 10.83 -3.74
N VAL A 154 14.75 10.33 -3.46
CA VAL A 154 14.50 8.89 -3.31
C VAL A 154 14.71 8.15 -4.64
N MET A 155 14.22 8.71 -5.74
CA MET A 155 14.37 8.10 -7.06
C MET A 155 15.85 8.00 -7.49
N LYS A 156 16.67 9.00 -7.17
CA LYS A 156 18.13 8.96 -7.42
C LYS A 156 18.82 7.85 -6.61
N LYS A 157 18.47 7.71 -5.32
CA LYS A 157 18.99 6.62 -4.47
C LYS A 157 18.68 5.22 -5.02
N LEU A 158 17.60 5.09 -5.78
CA LEU A 158 17.13 3.84 -6.35
C LEU A 158 17.60 3.64 -7.81
N ASN A 159 18.70 4.29 -8.21
CA ASN A 159 19.29 4.20 -9.55
C ASN A 159 18.32 4.49 -10.71
N PHE A 160 17.33 5.35 -10.51
CA PHE A 160 16.41 5.73 -11.59
C PHE A 160 16.99 6.79 -12.52
N CYS A 161 17.66 7.79 -11.95
CA CYS A 161 18.36 8.83 -12.69
C CYS A 161 19.84 8.73 -12.38
N ALA A 162 20.65 8.79 -13.43
CA ALA A 162 22.10 8.98 -13.35
C ALA A 162 22.41 10.46 -13.16
#